data_AF-A0A957RJJ4-F1
#
_entry.id   AF-A0A957RJJ4-F1
#
_cell.length_a   1.000
_cell.length_b   1.000
_cell.length_c   1.000
_cell.angle_alpha   90.00
_cell.angle_beta   90.00
_cell.angle_gamma   90.00
#
_symmetry.space_group_name_H-M   'P 1'
#
loop_
_entity.id
_entity.type
_entity.pdbx_description
1 polymer ?
#
loop_
_entity_poly.entity_id
_entity_poly.type
_entity_poly.pdbx_seq_one_letter_code
_entity_poly.pdbx_strand_id
1 'polypeptide(L)' 'AIRSFIAQQVDVIGVSPVVETGWETVFQEAKDAGIPLILVDRRAAVPEELYVTYLGSDFVEEGRRAG' A
#
# COMPACT_ATOMS: atom_id res chain seq x y z
N ALA A 1 12.46 -4.87 -1.18
CA ALA A 1 11.51 -5.97 -0.88
C ALA A 1 10.46 -6.12 -1.98
N ILE A 2 9.62 -5.11 -2.26
CA ILE A 2 8.53 -5.19 -3.26
C ILE A 2 9.01 -5.68 -4.64
N ARG A 3 10.08 -5.09 -5.20
CA ARG A 3 10.65 -5.55 -6.48
C ARG A 3 11.07 -7.03 -6.50
N SER A 4 11.49 -7.57 -5.35
CA SER A 4 11.80 -9.00 -5.24
C SER A 4 10.54 -9.86 -5.25
N PHE A 5 9.45 -9.41 -4.62
CA PHE A 5 8.15 -10.07 -4.69
C PHE A 5 7.56 -10.03 -6.10
N ILE A 6 7.72 -8.91 -6.81
CA ILE A 6 7.36 -8.79 -8.23
C ILE A 6 8.14 -9.82 -9.06
N ALA A 7 9.46 -9.91 -8.87
CA ALA A 7 10.31 -10.88 -9.59
C ALA A 7 9.95 -12.34 -9.26
N GLN A 8 9.46 -12.61 -8.05
CA GLN A 8 8.98 -13.93 -7.63
C GLN A 8 7.56 -14.25 -8.11
N GLN A 9 6.86 -13.28 -8.73
CA GLN A 9 5.47 -13.41 -9.18
C GLN A 9 4.55 -13.90 -8.06
N VAL A 10 4.65 -13.30 -6.87
CA VAL A 10 3.75 -13.63 -5.76
C VAL A 10 2.29 -13.29 -6.11
N ASP A 11 1.34 -13.96 -5.47
CA ASP A 11 -0.08 -13.78 -5.77
C ASP A 11 -0.63 -12.42 -5.29
N VAL A 12 -0.13 -11.90 -4.16
CA VAL A 12 -0.56 -10.64 -3.53
C VAL A 12 0.60 -10.02 -2.74
N ILE A 13 0.67 -8.69 -2.71
CA ILE A 13 1.63 -7.94 -1.88
C ILE A 13 0.88 -7.13 -0.82
N GLY A 14 1.17 -7.41 0.45
CA GLY A 14 0.81 -6.54 1.58
C GLY A 14 2.00 -5.66 1.96
N VAL A 15 1.80 -4.35 2.08
CA VAL A 15 2.86 -3.41 2.48
C VAL A 15 2.38 -2.40 3.51
N SER A 16 3.20 -2.16 4.52
CA SER A 16 3.08 -1.01 5.42
C SER A 16 4.12 0.05 5.05
N PRO A 17 3.73 1.14 4.35
CA PRO A 17 4.64 2.21 3.96
C PRO A 17 5.29 2.89 5.17
N VAL A 18 6.62 2.86 5.24
CA VAL A 18 7.36 3.47 6.35
C VAL A 18 7.29 5.01 6.29
N VAL A 19 7.26 5.56 5.07
CA VAL A 19 7.08 6.99 4.75
C VAL A 19 5.93 7.13 3.76
N GLU A 20 5.34 8.32 3.65
CA GLU A 20 4.16 8.53 2.79
C GLU A 20 4.49 8.56 1.29
N THR A 21 5.64 9.12 0.90
CA THR A 21 5.97 9.42 -0.51
C THR A 21 7.00 8.47 -1.12
N GLY A 22 7.06 8.40 -2.45
CA GLY A 22 8.12 7.68 -3.18
C GLY A 22 7.77 6.22 -3.51
N TRP A 23 6.49 5.88 -3.49
CA TRP A 23 5.99 4.53 -3.73
C TRP A 23 5.40 4.35 -5.13
N GLU A 24 5.10 5.45 -5.82
CA GLU A 24 4.41 5.50 -7.11
C GLU A 24 5.07 4.58 -8.14
N THR A 25 6.39 4.69 -8.32
CA THR A 25 7.12 3.89 -9.30
C THR A 25 7.01 2.39 -9.01
N VAL A 26 7.24 1.98 -7.76
CA VAL A 26 7.27 0.55 -7.42
C VAL A 26 5.87 -0.07 -7.33
N PHE A 27 4.84 0.73 -7.02
CA PHE A 27 3.46 0.27 -7.08
C PHE A 27 2.95 0.18 -8.52
N GLN A 28 3.38 1.09 -9.39
CA GLN A 28 3.13 0.97 -10.83
C GLN A 28 3.78 -0.30 -11.39
N GLU A 29 5.02 -0.61 -11.02
CA GLU A 29 5.68 -1.87 -11.40
C GLU A 29 4.87 -3.10 -10.93
N ALA A 30 4.30 -3.08 -9.72
CA ALA A 30 3.47 -4.17 -9.22
C ALA A 30 2.15 -4.31 -9.99
N LYS A 31 1.51 -3.17 -10.30
CA LYS A 31 0.29 -3.11 -11.10
C LYS A 31 0.51 -3.61 -12.53
N ASP A 32 1.62 -3.22 -13.15
CA ASP A 32 1.99 -3.67 -14.50
C ASP A 32 2.30 -5.17 -14.54
N ALA A 33 2.83 -5.72 -13.44
CA ALA A 33 3.00 -7.16 -13.26
C ALA A 33 1.69 -7.91 -12.94
N GLY A 34 0.57 -7.21 -12.80
CA GLY A 34 -0.73 -7.79 -12.47
C GLY A 34 -0.87 -8.28 -11.03
N ILE A 35 0.00 -7.82 -10.12
CA ILE A 35 0.01 -8.26 -8.72
C ILE A 35 -0.83 -7.29 -7.87
N PRO A 36 -1.91 -7.75 -7.23
CA PRO A 36 -2.70 -6.94 -6.31
C PRO A 36 -1.88 -6.45 -5.13
N LEU A 37 -1.95 -5.15 -4.85
CA LEU A 37 -1.27 -4.51 -3.72
C LEU A 37 -2.29 -4.05 -2.66
N ILE A 38 -2.04 -4.40 -1.40
CA ILE A 38 -2.86 -4.00 -0.25
C ILE A 38 -1.99 -3.19 0.70
N LEU A 39 -2.46 -1.99 1.04
CA LEU A 39 -1.82 -1.16 2.08
C LEU A 39 -2.27 -1.65 3.46
N VAL A 40 -1.33 -1.80 4.38
CA VAL A 40 -1.57 -2.30 5.73
C VAL A 40 -1.02 -1.31 6.74
N ASP A 41 -1.81 -0.96 7.76
CA ASP A 41 -1.47 -0.05 8.88
C ASP A 41 -1.24 1.43 8.48
N ARG A 42 -0.49 1.68 7.41
CA ARG A 42 -0.11 3.02 6.94
C ARG A 42 -0.53 3.25 5.50
N ARG A 43 -0.79 4.51 5.18
CA ARG A 43 -1.11 4.95 3.81
C ARG A 43 0.14 5.44 3.10
N ALA A 44 0.13 5.34 1.77
CA ALA A 44 1.07 6.01 0.90
C ALA A 44 0.32 7.11 0.13
N ALA A 45 1.00 8.22 -0.13
CA ALA A 45 0.49 9.34 -0.91
C ALA A 45 0.59 9.03 -2.41
N VAL A 46 -0.22 8.08 -2.88
CA VAL A 46 -0.24 7.59 -4.26
C VAL A 46 -1.66 7.55 -4.81
N PRO A 47 -1.86 7.55 -6.15
CA PRO A 47 -3.18 7.36 -6.74
C PRO A 47 -3.84 6.05 -6.28
N GLU A 48 -5.16 6.09 -6.01
CA GLU A 48 -5.90 4.94 -5.47
C GLU A 48 -5.90 3.74 -6.41
N GLU A 49 -5.76 3.96 -7.72
CA GLU A 49 -5.69 2.89 -8.71
C GLU A 49 -4.40 2.04 -8.62
N LEU A 50 -3.44 2.41 -7.78
CA LEU A 50 -2.19 1.67 -7.57
C LEU A 50 -2.28 0.61 -6.47
N TYR A 51 -3.38 0.57 -5.72
CA TYR A 51 -3.62 -0.44 -4.70
C TYR A 51 -5.10 -0.86 -4.68
N VAL A 52 -5.40 -2.05 -4.18
CA VAL A 52 -6.77 -2.58 -4.14
C VAL A 52 -7.54 -1.98 -2.98
N THR A 53 -6.93 -1.96 -1.80
CA THR A 53 -7.54 -1.41 -0.60
C THR A 53 -6.50 -1.08 0.46
N TYR A 54 -6.93 -0.37 1.50
CA TYR A 54 -6.17 -0.08 2.70
C TYR A 54 -6.85 -0.77 3.88
N LEU A 55 -6.06 -1.53 4.66
CA LEU A 55 -6.47 -2.18 5.89
C LEU A 55 -5.73 -1.54 7.07
N GLY A 56 -6.43 -0.75 7.87
CA GLY A 56 -5.87 -0.15 9.09
C GLY A 56 -6.91 0.64 9.87
N SER A 57 -6.47 1.22 10.98
CA SER A 57 -7.32 2.07 11.83
C SER A 57 -7.75 3.35 11.13
N ASP A 58 -8.93 3.84 11.52
CA ASP A 58 -9.34 5.22 11.29
C ASP A 58 -8.81 6.10 12.44
N PHE A 59 -7.57 6.58 12.27
CA PHE A 59 -6.93 7.43 13.27
C PHE A 59 -7.64 8.77 13.48
N VAL A 60 -8.46 9.23 12.53
CA VAL A 60 -9.26 10.45 12.68
C VAL A 60 -10.42 10.20 13.65
N GLU A 61 -11.12 9.08 13.50
CA GLU A 61 -12.19 8.67 14.41
C GLU A 61 -11.65 8.37 15.81
N GLU A 62 -10.48 7.74 15.93
CA GLU A 62 -9.82 7.55 17.23
C GLU A 62 -9.55 8.89 17.91
N GLY A 63 -9.02 9.88 17.17
CA GLY A 63 -8.82 11.25 17.67
C GLY A 63 -10.13 11.93 18.10
N ARG A 64 -11.22 11.73 17.36
CA ARG A 64 -12.55 12.28 17.71
C ARG A 64 -13.13 11.67 18.98
N ARG A 65 -12.91 10.37 19.24
CA ARG A 65 -13.39 9.69 20.45
C ARG A 65 -12.57 10.04 21.69
N ALA A 66 -11.31 10.43 21.50
CA ALA A 66 -10.41 10.77 22.60
C ALA A 66 -10.66 12.17 23.19
N GLY A 67 -11.23 13.09 22.39
CA GLY A 67 -11.64 14.43 22.83
C GLY A 67 -13.01 14.46 23.46
#